data_AF-A0A953AER9-F1
#
_entry.id   AF-A0A953AER9-F1
#
_cell.length_a   1.000
_cell.length_b   1.000
_cell.length_c   1.000
_cell.angle_alpha   90.00
_cell.angle_beta   90.00
_cell.angle_gamma   90.00
#
_symmetry.space_group_name_H-M   'P 1'
#
loop_
_entity.id
_entity.type
_entity.pdbx_description
1 polymer ?
#
loop_
_entity_poly.entity_id
_entity_poly.type
_entity_poly.pdbx_seq_one_letter_code
_entity_poly.pdbx_strand_id
1 'polypeptide(L)'
;MRNPVLLHKTASQVQQELEACIGCNECLLACPALDEPLTIDVLNRETFGGPISAPVARFARSCYQCGACVPPCPVGLHRDAMMMWLKIRLYRSGEED
;
A
#
# COMPACT_ATOMS: atom_id res chain seq x y z
N MET A 1 -27.18 2.17 3.09
CA MET A 1 -26.41 3.27 2.48
C MET A 1 -25.05 2.71 2.09
N ARG A 2 -24.76 2.54 0.79
CA ARG A 2 -23.40 2.20 0.34
C ARG A 2 -22.59 3.49 0.35
N ASN A 3 -21.72 3.65 1.34
CA ASN A 3 -20.72 4.70 1.31
C ASN A 3 -19.79 4.37 0.13
N PRO A 4 -19.70 5.20 -0.92
CA PRO A 4 -18.76 4.93 -2.00
C PRO A 4 -17.38 4.85 -1.38
N VAL A 5 -16.68 3.73 -1.57
CA VAL A 5 -15.28 3.61 -1.20
C VAL A 5 -14.55 4.69 -1.99
N LEU A 6 -14.16 5.77 -1.33
CA LEU A 6 -13.28 6.76 -1.92
C LEU A 6 -11.96 6.04 -2.19
N LEU A 7 -11.69 5.76 -3.47
CA LEU A 7 -10.47 5.09 -3.94
C LEU A 7 -9.20 5.90 -3.63
N HIS A 8 -9.35 7.15 -3.17
CA HIS A 8 -8.25 8.03 -2.79
C HIS A 8 -8.43 8.48 -1.33
N LYS A 9 -7.40 8.23 -0.54
CA LYS A 9 -7.23 8.80 0.80
C LYS A 9 -6.28 9.99 0.74
N THR A 10 -6.52 10.99 1.59
CA THR A 10 -5.57 12.10 1.77
C THR A 10 -4.26 11.59 2.39
N ALA A 11 -3.20 12.40 2.33
CA ALA A 11 -1.93 12.10 3.00
C ALA A 11 -2.14 11.77 4.49
N SER A 12 -2.95 12.56 5.20
CA SER A 12 -3.25 12.35 6.62
C SER A 12 -4.02 11.06 6.88
N GLN A 13 -4.98 10.70 6.03
CA GLN A 13 -5.71 9.44 6.14
C GLN A 13 -4.81 8.23 5.86
N VAL A 14 -3.90 8.32 4.89
CA VAL A 14 -2.90 7.27 4.65
C VAL A 14 -1.99 7.10 5.86
N GLN A 15 -1.51 8.21 6.43
CA GLN A 15 -0.68 8.16 7.63
C GLN A 15 -1.39 7.50 8.82
N GLN A 16 -2.67 7.84 9.05
CA GLN A 16 -3.49 7.20 10.09
C GLN A 16 -3.62 5.69 9.91
N GLU A 17 -3.77 5.22 8.67
CA GLU A 17 -3.81 3.77 8.41
C GLU A 17 -2.47 3.08 8.65
N LEU A 18 -1.37 3.72 8.29
CA LEU A 18 -0.03 3.20 8.54
C LEU A 18 0.24 3.08 10.05
N GLU A 19 -0.17 4.09 10.83
CA GLU A 19 -0.06 4.09 12.30
C GLU A 19 -0.97 3.05 12.95
N ALA A 20 -2.13 2.75 12.37
CA ALA A 20 -3.06 1.73 12.85
C ALA A 20 -2.68 0.29 12.45
N CYS A 21 -1.65 0.11 11.61
CA CYS A 21 -1.21 -1.21 11.16
C CYS A 21 -0.56 -2.01 12.30
N ILE A 22 -1.03 -3.25 12.51
CA ILE A 22 -0.53 -4.14 13.58
C ILE A 22 0.57 -5.11 13.13
N GLY A 23 1.11 -4.96 11.91
CA GLY A 23 2.23 -5.79 11.44
C GLY A 23 1.89 -7.25 11.05
N CYS A 24 0.63 -7.61 10.89
CA CYS A 24 0.21 -9.01 10.66
C CYS A 24 0.55 -9.61 9.28
N ASN A 25 0.94 -8.80 8.28
CA ASN A 25 1.25 -9.23 6.91
C ASN A 25 0.12 -9.88 6.09
N GLU A 26 -1.09 -10.07 6.62
CA GLU A 26 -2.24 -10.68 5.91
C GLU A 26 -2.55 -10.04 4.54
N CYS A 27 -2.45 -8.71 4.47
CA CYS A 27 -2.69 -7.97 3.21
C CYS A 27 -1.64 -8.28 2.12
N LEU A 28 -0.43 -8.70 2.50
CA LEU A 28 0.62 -9.13 1.57
C LEU A 28 0.42 -10.59 1.16
N LEU A 29 0.08 -11.47 2.12
CA LEU A 29 -0.19 -12.88 1.85
C LEU A 29 -1.37 -13.08 0.87
N ALA A 30 -2.37 -12.19 0.93
CA ALA A 30 -3.51 -12.22 0.01
C ALA A 30 -3.25 -11.55 -1.34
N CYS A 31 -2.09 -10.90 -1.55
CA CYS A 31 -1.85 -10.08 -2.72
C CYS A 31 -1.38 -10.91 -3.93
N PRO A 32 -2.14 -10.98 -5.04
CA PRO A 32 -1.72 -11.72 -6.23
C PRO A 32 -0.59 -11.04 -7.02
N ALA A 33 -0.28 -9.78 -6.72
CA ALA A 33 0.79 -9.02 -7.37
C ALA A 33 2.14 -9.11 -6.64
N LEU A 34 2.20 -9.82 -5.50
CA LEU A 34 3.42 -10.00 -4.74
C LEU A 34 4.24 -11.16 -5.32
N ASP A 35 5.29 -10.81 -6.05
CA ASP A 35 6.17 -11.78 -6.74
C ASP A 35 7.47 -12.06 -5.94
N GLU A 36 7.92 -11.09 -5.15
CA GLU A 36 9.12 -11.21 -4.31
C GLU A 36 8.76 -11.00 -2.82
N PRO A 37 9.49 -11.62 -1.87
CA PRO A 37 9.28 -11.38 -0.45
C PRO A 37 9.41 -9.89 -0.08
N LEU A 38 8.36 -9.35 0.54
CA LEU A 38 8.31 -8.01 1.10
C LEU A 38 7.65 -8.09 2.47
N THR A 39 8.12 -7.30 3.45
CA THR A 39 7.45 -7.21 4.76
C THR A 39 6.56 -5.98 4.82
N ILE A 40 5.49 -6.07 5.59
CA ILE A 40 4.56 -4.95 5.76
C ILE A 40 5.24 -3.74 6.41
N ASP A 41 6.23 -3.95 7.27
CA ASP A 41 6.99 -2.88 7.93
C ASP A 41 7.82 -2.08 6.93
N VAL A 42 8.51 -2.76 6.00
CA VAL A 42 9.27 -2.13 4.91
C VAL A 42 8.33 -1.34 4.01
N LEU A 43 7.23 -1.98 3.57
CA LEU A 43 6.24 -1.34 2.72
C LEU A 43 5.62 -0.11 3.40
N ASN A 44 5.25 -0.20 4.68
CA ASN A 44 4.66 0.90 5.43
C ASN A 44 5.61 2.09 5.55
N ARG A 45 6.85 1.82 5.97
CA ARG A 45 7.89 2.86 6.10
C ARG A 45 8.08 3.60 4.79
N GLU A 46 8.22 2.85 3.70
CA GLU A 46 8.51 3.38 2.37
C GLU A 46 7.26 3.95 1.67
N THR A 47 6.06 3.67 2.17
CA THR A 47 4.81 4.30 1.69
C THR A 47 4.78 5.79 2.03
N PHE A 48 5.30 6.20 3.18
CA PHE A 48 5.19 7.60 3.62
C PHE A 48 6.53 8.34 3.77
N GLY A 49 7.61 7.65 4.11
CA GLY A 49 8.93 8.24 4.33
C GLY A 49 10.04 7.58 3.51
N GLY A 50 11.22 8.19 3.57
CA GLY A 50 12.46 7.64 3.00
C GLY A 50 12.47 7.45 1.47
N PRO A 51 13.59 6.94 0.93
CA PRO A 51 13.69 6.49 -0.45
C PRO A 51 12.82 5.25 -0.68
N ILE A 52 12.31 5.07 -1.90
CA ILE A 52 11.58 3.87 -2.30
C ILE A 52 12.62 2.85 -2.76
N SER A 53 12.68 1.69 -2.12
CA SER A 53 13.59 0.62 -2.53
C SER A 53 13.11 -0.05 -3.82
N ALA A 54 14.04 -0.65 -4.57
CA ALA A 54 13.71 -1.35 -5.82
C ALA A 54 12.64 -2.46 -5.65
N PRO A 55 12.63 -3.28 -4.58
CA PRO A 55 11.55 -4.24 -4.34
C PRO A 55 10.18 -3.56 -4.12
N VAL A 56 10.14 -2.45 -3.38
CA VAL A 56 8.90 -1.69 -3.14
C VAL A 56 8.42 -1.01 -4.43
N ALA A 57 9.33 -0.46 -5.24
CA ALA A 57 9.01 0.11 -6.54
C ALA A 57 8.41 -0.96 -7.49
N ARG A 58 9.04 -2.15 -7.59
CA ARG A 58 8.52 -3.27 -8.37
C ARG A 58 7.13 -3.69 -7.89
N PHE A 59 6.94 -3.88 -6.59
CA PHE A 59 5.64 -4.23 -6.03
C PHE A 59 4.58 -3.14 -6.30
N ALA A 60 4.93 -1.86 -6.16
CA ALA A 60 4.04 -0.75 -6.46
C ALA A 60 3.63 -0.73 -7.94
N ARG A 61 4.55 -0.99 -8.86
CA ARG A 61 4.26 -1.08 -10.31
C ARG A 61 3.38 -2.29 -10.64
N SER A 62 3.64 -3.44 -10.04
CA SER A 62 2.83 -4.67 -10.22
C SER A 62 1.43 -4.59 -9.61
N CYS A 63 1.22 -3.74 -8.60
CA CYS A 63 -0.09 -3.55 -7.97
C CYS A 63 -1.09 -3.00 -8.99
N TYR A 64 -2.10 -3.78 -9.40
CA TYR A 64 -3.13 -3.36 -10.35
C TYR A 64 -4.46 -2.95 -9.67
N GLN A 65 -4.38 -2.53 -8.41
CA GLN A 65 -5.52 -2.01 -7.62
C GLN A 65 -6.74 -2.95 -7.56
N CYS A 66 -6.49 -4.24 -7.32
CA CYS A 66 -7.54 -5.26 -7.26
C CYS A 66 -8.34 -5.30 -5.94
N GLY A 67 -7.83 -4.68 -4.87
CA GLY A 67 -8.49 -4.66 -3.56
C GLY A 67 -8.42 -5.97 -2.76
N ALA A 68 -7.73 -7.02 -3.24
CA ALA A 68 -7.62 -8.31 -2.53
C ALA A 68 -7.02 -8.19 -1.11
N CYS A 69 -6.26 -7.13 -0.87
CA CYS A 69 -5.64 -6.81 0.40
C CYS A 69 -6.58 -6.22 1.47
N VAL A 70 -7.81 -5.82 1.11
CA VAL A 70 -8.78 -5.17 2.03
C VAL A 70 -9.52 -6.18 2.91
N PRO A 71 -10.20 -7.22 2.37
CA PRO A 71 -10.93 -8.19 3.20
C PRO A 71 -10.11 -8.90 4.30
N PRO A 72 -8.83 -9.29 4.09
CA PRO A 72 -8.07 -10.02 5.10
C PRO A 72 -7.51 -9.14 6.22
N CYS A 73 -7.63 -7.80 6.15
CA CYS A 73 -7.07 -6.94 7.18
C CYS A 73 -7.88 -7.03 8.50
N PRO A 74 -7.31 -7.56 9.60
CA PRO A 74 -8.06 -7.78 10.85
C PRO A 74 -8.46 -6.48 11.56
N VAL A 75 -7.82 -5.36 11.20
CA VAL A 75 -8.10 -4.02 11.74
C VAL A 75 -8.74 -3.10 10.70
N GLY A 76 -9.23 -3.65 9.57
CA GLY A 76 -10.06 -2.93 8.61
C GLY A 76 -9.36 -1.83 7.82
N LEU A 77 -8.06 -1.96 7.56
CA LEU A 77 -7.27 -0.99 6.79
C LEU A 77 -7.39 -1.21 5.28
N HIS A 78 -7.16 -0.15 4.52
CA HIS A 78 -7.26 -0.09 3.07
C HIS A 78 -5.87 -0.01 2.44
N ARG A 79 -5.21 -1.17 2.34
CA ARG A 79 -3.90 -1.28 1.67
C ARG A 79 -3.94 -0.81 0.22
N ASP A 80 -5.04 -1.01 -0.50
CA ASP A 80 -5.26 -0.49 -1.85
C ASP A 80 -5.12 1.03 -1.93
N ALA A 81 -5.73 1.76 -0.99
CA ALA A 81 -5.60 3.21 -0.89
C ALA A 81 -4.17 3.64 -0.52
N MET A 82 -3.51 2.93 0.41
CA MET A 82 -2.09 3.18 0.72
C MET A 82 -1.17 2.92 -0.48
N MET A 83 -1.46 1.89 -1.30
CA MET A 83 -0.72 1.62 -2.54
C MET A 83 -0.91 2.73 -3.57
N MET A 84 -2.10 3.33 -3.66
CA MET A 84 -2.33 4.48 -4.55
C MET A 84 -1.43 5.66 -4.17
N TRP A 85 -1.28 5.92 -2.87
CA TRP A 85 -0.36 6.95 -2.38
C TRP A 85 1.10 6.64 -2.72
N LEU A 86 1.55 5.40 -2.50
CA LEU A 86 2.90 4.97 -2.86
C LEU A 86 3.17 5.14 -4.35
N LYS A 87 2.21 4.81 -5.23
CA LYS A 87 2.33 5.04 -6.67
C LYS A 87 2.51 6.52 -7.03
N ILE A 88 1.76 7.42 -6.39
CA ILE A 88 1.91 8.88 -6.58
C ILE A 88 3.30 9.34 -6.13
N ARG A 89 3.82 8.80 -5.02
CA ARG A 89 5.18 9.11 -4.57
C ARG A 89 6.24 8.61 -5.54
N LEU A 90 6.10 7.38 -6.04
CA LEU A 90 7.01 6.80 -7.03
C LEU A 90 7.05 7.65 -8.30
N TYR A 91 5.88 8.01 -8.84
CA TYR A 91 5.76 8.92 -9.99
C TYR A 91 6.49 10.25 -9.77
N ARG A 92 6.34 10.86 -8.58
CA ARG A 92 6.98 12.13 -8.23
C ARG A 92 8.48 12.03 -8.01
N SER A 93 9.01 10.85 -7.71
CA SER A 93 10.46 10.64 -7.53
C SER A 93 11.23 10.59 -8.85
N GLY A 94 10.55 10.57 -10.00
CA GLY A 94 11.19 10.46 -11.31
C GLY A 94 11.74 9.06 -11.60
N GLU A 95 11.38 8.07 -10.79
CA GLU A 95 11.67 6.65 -10.98
C GLU A 95 10.58 5.99 -11.87
N GLU A 96 10.25 6.63 -12.99
CA GLU A 96 9.56 5.98 -14.09
C GLU A 96 10.64 5.35 -14.98
N ASP A 97 10.62 4.02 -15.11
CA ASP A 97 11.51 3.31 -16.05
C ASP A 97 11.18 3.68 -17.51
#